data_AF-A0A5E4D9I9-F1
#
_entry.id   AF-A0A5E4D9I9-F1
#
_cell.length_a   1.000
_cell.length_b   1.000
_cell.length_c   1.000
_cell.angle_alpha   90.00
_cell.angle_beta   90.00
_cell.angle_gamma   90.00
#
_symmetry.space_group_name_H-M   'P 1'
#
loop_
_entity.id
_entity.type
_entity.pdbx_description
1 polymer ?
#
loop_
_entity_poly.entity_id
_entity_poly.type
_entity_poly.pdbx_seq_one_letter_code
_entity_poly.pdbx_strand_id
1 'polypeptide(L)'
;GGWGASLADKLVRKRDVLNRGFSGYNTRWAKIIIPRLIRKGNKLDNPVTVTIFFGTNDSALKDKNPKEHIPLEEYFLWKSIFPGR
;
A
#
# COMPACT_ATOMS: atom_id res chain seq x y z
N GLY A 1 -2.56 18.36 2.97
CA GLY A 1 -3.85 18.23 2.25
C GLY A 1 -3.98 16.85 1.63
N GLY A 2 -5.15 16.48 1.10
CA GLY A 2 -5.42 15.18 0.46
C GLY A 2 -6.25 14.21 1.31
N TRP A 3 -6.68 13.09 0.70
CA TRP A 3 -7.60 12.12 1.32
C TRP A 3 -7.09 11.60 2.67
N GLY A 4 -5.81 11.20 2.76
CA GLY A 4 -5.23 10.68 4.00
C GLY A 4 -5.15 11.71 5.13
N ALA A 5 -4.85 12.97 4.80
CA ALA A 5 -4.85 14.06 5.78
C ALA A 5 -6.27 14.39 6.27
N SER A 6 -7.26 14.39 5.37
CA SER A 6 -8.66 14.59 5.75
C SER A 6 -9.19 13.45 6.62
N LEU A 7 -8.77 12.21 6.35
CA LEU A 7 -9.13 11.07 7.19
C LEU A 7 -8.51 11.16 8.59
N ALA A 8 -7.24 11.56 8.69
CA ALA A 8 -6.55 11.78 9.97
C ALA A 8 -7.23 12.88 10.80
N ASP A 9 -7.61 13.99 10.17
CA ASP A 9 -8.33 15.10 10.81
C ASP A 9 -9.68 14.65 11.37
N LYS A 10 -10.49 13.92 10.60
CA LYS A 10 -11.80 13.41 11.04
C LYS A 10 -11.73 12.39 12.18
N LEU A 11 -10.61 11.67 12.28
CA LEU A 11 -10.39 10.63 13.28
C LEU A 11 -9.52 11.09 14.45
N VAL A 12 -9.20 12.39 14.50
CA VAL A 12 -8.40 12.96 15.58
C VAL A 12 -9.02 12.60 16.94
N ARG A 13 -8.17 12.16 17.88
CA ARG A 13 -8.55 11.69 19.23
C ARG A 13 -9.48 10.46 19.27
N LYS A 14 -9.77 9.81 18.13
CA LYS A 14 -10.56 8.56 18.06
C LYS A 14 -9.70 7.38 17.65
N ARG A 15 -8.84 7.55 16.65
CA ARG A 15 -7.93 6.53 16.10
C ARG A 15 -6.67 7.18 15.54
N ASP A 16 -5.55 6.48 15.64
CA ASP A 16 -4.33 6.87 14.93
C ASP A 16 -4.45 6.52 13.44
N VAL A 17 -4.16 7.48 12.58
CA VAL A 17 -4.11 7.29 11.13
C VAL A 17 -2.66 7.36 10.68
N LEU A 18 -2.13 6.23 10.22
CA LEU A 18 -0.74 6.13 9.74
C LEU A 18 -0.71 6.06 8.21
N ASN A 19 -0.13 7.07 7.57
CA ASN A 19 0.09 7.08 6.12
C ASN A 19 1.47 6.48 5.78
N ARG A 20 1.51 5.55 4.81
CA ARG A 20 2.72 4.87 4.33
C ARG A 20 2.87 4.93 2.79
N GLY A 21 2.20 5.87 2.14
CA GLY A 21 2.33 6.10 0.70
C GLY A 21 3.58 6.91 0.35
N PHE A 22 4.26 6.52 -0.72
CA PHE A 22 5.41 7.24 -1.29
C PHE A 22 5.25 7.31 -2.81
N SER A 23 5.76 8.39 -3.41
CA SER A 23 5.77 8.54 -4.87
C SER A 23 6.54 7.39 -5.53
N GLY A 24 6.06 6.94 -6.70
CA GLY A 24 6.67 5.85 -7.46
C GLY A 24 6.48 4.44 -6.88
N TYR A 25 5.80 4.27 -5.75
CA TYR A 25 5.50 2.93 -5.24
C TYR A 25 4.39 2.25 -6.06
N ASN A 26 4.59 0.97 -6.35
CA ASN A 26 3.70 0.11 -7.12
C ASN A 26 3.50 -1.22 -6.38
N THR A 27 2.78 -2.16 -6.98
CA THR A 27 2.54 -3.48 -6.37
C THR A 27 3.82 -4.32 -6.18
N ARG A 28 4.95 -3.99 -6.80
CA ARG A 28 6.22 -4.66 -6.46
C ARG A 28 6.72 -4.22 -5.08
N TRP A 29 6.72 -2.92 -4.82
CA TRP A 29 7.13 -2.35 -3.53
C TRP A 29 6.25 -2.85 -2.39
N ALA A 30 4.96 -2.97 -2.65
CA ALA A 30 4.01 -3.26 -1.62
C ALA A 30 4.05 -4.74 -1.17
N LYS A 31 4.55 -5.67 -2.00
CA LYS A 31 4.96 -7.04 -1.59
C LYS A 31 5.99 -7.03 -0.47
N ILE A 32 6.85 -6.02 -0.41
CA ILE A 32 7.92 -5.89 0.60
C ILE A 32 7.41 -5.16 1.83
N ILE A 33 6.64 -4.08 1.64
CA ILE A 33 6.26 -3.15 2.71
C ILE A 33 5.13 -3.72 3.56
N ILE A 34 4.10 -4.30 2.94
CA ILE A 34 2.91 -4.75 3.66
C ILE A 34 3.27 -5.79 4.72
N PRO A 35 3.98 -6.90 4.43
CA PRO A 35 4.33 -7.89 5.44
C PRO A 35 5.12 -7.29 6.61
N ARG A 36 5.95 -6.28 6.35
CA ARG A 36 6.70 -5.55 7.38
C ARG A 36 5.82 -4.65 8.23
N LEU A 37 4.74 -4.09 7.68
CA LEU A 37 3.81 -3.23 8.43
C LEU A 37 2.87 -4.04 9.33
N ILE A 38 2.41 -5.20 8.86
CA ILE A 38 1.39 -6.02 9.56
C ILE A 38 1.96 -7.14 10.43
N ARG A 39 3.30 -7.29 10.51
CA ARG A 39 3.94 -8.32 11.34
C ARG A 39 3.63 -8.10 12.82
N LYS A 40 3.26 -9.18 13.54
CA LYS A 40 3.11 -9.20 15.00
C LYS A 40 4.38 -8.65 15.69
N GLY A 41 4.21 -7.75 16.67
CA GLY A 41 5.29 -7.14 17.44
C GLY A 41 5.77 -5.77 16.94
N ASN A 42 4.99 -5.09 16.09
CA ASN A 42 5.27 -3.73 15.63
C ASN A 42 4.31 -2.74 16.31
N LYS A 43 4.64 -1.45 16.36
CA LYS A 43 3.74 -0.37 16.90
C LYS A 43 2.30 -0.35 16.33
N LEU A 44 2.03 -1.14 15.30
CA LEU A 44 0.77 -1.37 14.61
C LEU A 44 0.11 -2.69 15.06
N ASP A 45 0.29 -3.14 16.30
CA ASP A 45 -0.02 -4.52 16.72
C ASP A 45 -1.46 -4.99 16.50
N ASN A 46 -2.41 -4.09 16.22
CA ASN A 46 -3.76 -4.46 15.79
C ASN A 46 -4.43 -3.38 14.92
N PRO A 47 -4.19 -3.33 13.59
CA PRO A 47 -4.85 -2.36 12.74
C PRO A 47 -6.34 -2.72 12.60
N VAL A 48 -7.23 -1.79 12.96
CA VAL A 48 -8.70 -1.98 12.86
C VAL A 48 -9.15 -1.95 11.39
N THR A 49 -8.48 -1.15 10.56
CA THR A 49 -8.77 -1.03 9.14
C THR A 49 -7.48 -0.69 8.40
N VAL A 50 -7.30 -1.28 7.22
CA VAL A 50 -6.21 -0.98 6.30
C VAL A 50 -6.82 -0.60 4.95
N THR A 51 -6.36 0.51 4.38
CA THR A 51 -6.74 0.95 3.03
C THR A 51 -5.51 0.91 2.15
N ILE A 52 -5.62 0.29 0.98
CA ILE A 52 -4.50 0.07 0.05
C ILE A 52 -4.83 0.75 -1.27
N PHE A 53 -3.93 1.62 -1.73
CA PHE A 53 -4.02 2.31 -3.03
C PHE A 53 -2.77 2.01 -3.87
N PHE A 54 -2.86 1.00 -4.73
CA PHE A 54 -1.86 0.67 -5.76
C PHE A 54 -2.58 0.46 -7.11
N GLY A 55 -1.83 0.56 -8.22
CA GLY A 55 -2.37 0.38 -9.57
C GLY A 55 -2.05 1.52 -10.53
N THR A 56 -1.97 2.77 -10.05
CA THR A 56 -1.70 3.91 -10.94
C THR A 56 -0.30 3.85 -11.54
N ASN A 57 0.73 3.66 -10.70
CA ASN A 57 2.12 3.55 -11.15
C ASN A 57 2.34 2.24 -11.92
N ASP A 58 1.69 1.16 -11.48
CA ASP A 58 1.70 -0.15 -12.16
C ASP A 58 1.24 -0.05 -13.61
N SER A 59 0.24 0.80 -13.87
CA SER A 59 -0.35 1.05 -15.19
C SER A 59 0.47 1.99 -16.07
N ALA A 60 1.64 2.44 -15.60
CA ALA A 60 2.51 3.27 -16.42
C ALA A 60 2.84 2.56 -17.74
N LEU A 61 2.87 3.31 -18.85
CA LEU A 61 3.20 2.75 -20.16
C LEU A 61 4.64 2.24 -20.16
N LYS A 62 4.84 0.98 -20.57
CA LYS A 62 6.14 0.31 -20.53
C LYS A 62 7.22 1.06 -21.32
N ASP A 63 6.86 1.67 -22.44
CA ASP A 63 7.76 2.46 -23.29
C ASP A 63 8.07 3.86 -22.74
N LYS A 64 7.21 4.41 -21.88
CA LYS A 64 7.39 5.75 -21.30
C LYS A 64 8.02 5.74 -19.91
N ASN A 65 7.58 4.81 -19.05
CA ASN A 65 8.09 4.68 -17.70
C ASN A 65 8.20 3.19 -17.30
N PRO A 66 9.21 2.48 -17.86
CA PRO A 66 9.42 1.06 -17.57
C PRO A 66 9.76 0.77 -16.10
N LYS A 67 10.18 1.77 -15.32
CA LYS A 67 10.56 1.60 -13.90
C LYS A 67 9.34 1.34 -13.01
N GLU A 68 8.23 2.02 -13.30
CA GLU A 68 7.00 1.91 -12.52
C GLU A 68 6.04 0.87 -13.09
N HIS A 69 6.10 0.62 -14.40
CA HIS A 69 5.28 -0.37 -15.08
C HIS A 69 5.39 -1.77 -14.44
N ILE A 70 4.23 -2.38 -14.19
CA ILE A 70 4.11 -3.76 -13.73
C ILE A 70 3.34 -4.57 -14.80
N PRO A 71 3.95 -5.64 -15.35
CA PRO A 71 3.25 -6.56 -16.24
C PRO A 71 2.05 -7.20 -15.55
N LEU A 72 1.00 -7.49 -16.33
CA LEU A 72 -0.26 -8.02 -15.81
C LEU A 72 -0.06 -9.35 -15.06
N GLU A 73 0.84 -10.20 -15.58
CA GLU A 73 1.19 -11.48 -14.96
C GLU A 73 1.78 -11.28 -13.56
N GLU A 74 2.64 -10.27 -13.38
CA GLU A 74 3.23 -9.94 -12.08
C GLU A 74 2.19 -9.33 -11.12
N TYR A 75 1.29 -8.49 -11.64
CA TYR A 75 0.20 -7.90 -10.88
C TYR A 75 -0.73 -8.97 -10.31
N PHE A 76 -1.09 -10.01 -11.09
CA PHE A 76 -1.94 -11.09 -10.60
C PHE A 76 -1.30 -11.94 -9.50
N LEU A 77 0.03 -12.01 -9.42
CA LEU A 77 0.76 -12.69 -8.34
C LEU A 77 0.67 -11.95 -6.99
N TRP A 78 0.07 -10.76 -6.95
CA TRP A 78 -0.17 -9.99 -5.72
C TRP A 78 -0.91 -10.78 -4.62
N LYS A 79 -1.73 -11.78 -4.99
CA LYS A 79 -2.42 -12.66 -4.04
C LYS A 79 -1.46 -13.39 -3.07
N SER A 80 -0.18 -13.53 -3.41
CA SER A 80 0.81 -14.19 -2.57
C SER A 80 1.21 -13.41 -1.31
N ILE A 81 0.78 -12.15 -1.15
CA ILE A 81 1.17 -11.29 -0.02
C ILE A 81 0.43 -11.67 1.27
N PHE A 82 -0.77 -12.24 1.14
CA PHE A 82 -1.57 -12.70 2.26
C PHE A 82 -1.90 -14.18 2.12
N PRO A 83 -0.89 -15.08 2.20
CA PRO A 83 -1.14 -16.51 2.12
C PRO A 83 -1.91 -16.95 3.37
N GLY A 84 -3.10 -17.55 3.18
CA GLY A 84 -3.81 -18.24 4.26
C GLY A 84 -4.75 -17.39 5.14
N ARG A 85 -5.41 -16.37 4.58
CA ARG A 85 -6.74 -15.94 5.05
C ARG A 85 -7.77 -16.17 3.95
#